data_AF-A0A8T7LP48-F1
#
_entry.id   AF-A0A8T7LP48-F1
#
_cell.length_a   1.000
_cell.length_b   1.000
_cell.length_c   1.000
_cell.angle_alpha   90.00
_cell.angle_beta   90.00
_cell.angle_gamma   90.00
#
_symmetry.space_group_name_H-M   'P 1'
#
loop_
_entity.id
_entity.type
_entity.pdbx_description
1 polymer ?
#
loop_
_entity_poly.entity_id
_entity_poly.type
_entity_poly.pdbx_seq_one_letter_code
_entity_poly.pdbx_strand_id
1 'polypeptide(L)'
;MNEDNGKNHRYFGTYFDRDGVLRLSRWAEGIGWVVLTIYLLSWLFSIILFISQLADGLFFDKGMTFTGMFSLFKPYLLEPMPGVFYFFGLQAVSKTLLILLDMEDNSRRAARK
;
A
#
# COMPACT_ATOMS: atom_id res chain seq x y z
N MET A 1 10.15 39.54 -45.69
CA MET A 1 9.02 38.67 -46.08
C MET A 1 8.82 37.69 -44.93
N ASN A 2 7.89 38.06 -44.05
CA ASN A 2 7.29 37.38 -42.90
C ASN A 2 8.17 36.45 -42.06
N GLU A 3 8.67 37.02 -40.96
CA GLU A 3 8.91 36.33 -39.70
C GLU A 3 7.58 35.65 -39.27
N ASP A 4 7.55 34.32 -39.26
CA ASP A 4 6.41 33.57 -38.74
C ASP A 4 6.44 33.66 -37.21
N ASN A 5 5.72 34.67 -36.74
CA ASN A 5 5.58 35.07 -35.36
C ASN A 5 4.34 34.37 -34.80
N GLY A 6 4.54 33.49 -33.81
CA GLY A 6 3.47 33.04 -32.93
C GLY A 6 3.14 31.56 -32.99
N LYS A 7 3.83 30.79 -32.15
CA LYS A 7 3.23 29.97 -31.09
C LYS A 7 4.35 29.46 -30.19
N ASN A 8 4.84 30.34 -29.32
CA ASN A 8 5.39 29.90 -28.05
C ASN A 8 4.25 29.16 -27.35
N HIS A 9 4.16 27.84 -27.55
CA HIS A 9 3.38 26.98 -26.68
C HIS A 9 3.98 27.15 -25.29
N ARG A 10 3.44 28.10 -24.51
CA ARG A 10 3.74 28.27 -23.10
C ARG A 10 3.61 26.89 -22.49
N TYR A 11 4.75 26.27 -22.24
CA TYR A 11 4.80 25.00 -21.55
C TYR A 11 4.33 25.31 -20.14
N PHE A 12 3.08 24.96 -19.82
CA PHE A 12 2.48 25.06 -18.50
C PHE A 12 3.12 24.03 -17.53
N GLY A 13 4.41 23.74 -17.67
CA GLY A 13 5.15 22.73 -16.93
C GLY A 13 5.49 23.20 -15.53
N THR A 14 4.46 23.30 -14.68
CA THR A 14 4.54 23.56 -13.24
C THR A 14 3.45 22.76 -12.52
N TYR A 15 3.24 21.49 -12.85
CA TYR A 15 2.18 20.70 -12.23
C TYR A 15 2.65 19.82 -11.05
N PHE A 16 3.91 19.36 -11.01
CA PHE A 16 4.43 18.68 -9.82
C PHE A 16 5.79 19.20 -9.33
N ASP A 17 5.87 19.49 -8.04
CA ASP A 17 7.14 19.67 -7.35
C ASP A 17 7.81 18.29 -7.21
N ARG A 18 8.86 18.07 -8.00
CA ARG A 18 9.64 16.83 -8.05
C ARG A 18 10.09 16.39 -6.65
N ASP A 19 10.58 17.32 -5.83
CA ASP A 19 11.10 16.99 -4.50
C ASP A 19 9.96 16.59 -3.56
N GLY A 20 8.80 17.25 -3.70
CA GLY A 20 7.56 16.88 -3.02
C GLY A 20 7.09 15.46 -3.38
N VAL A 21 7.03 15.13 -4.67
CA VAL A 21 6.59 13.80 -5.14
C VAL A 21 7.57 12.70 -4.70
N LEU A 22 8.88 12.93 -4.84
CA LEU A 22 9.90 11.97 -4.39
C LEU A 22 9.90 11.77 -2.87
N ARG A 23 9.62 12.82 -2.10
CA ARG A 23 9.45 12.71 -0.65
C ARG A 23 8.19 11.90 -0.34
N LEU A 24 7.05 12.24 -0.94
CA LEU A 24 5.77 11.56 -0.70
C LEU A 24 5.83 10.07 -1.06
N SER A 25 6.45 9.72 -2.18
CA SER A 25 6.67 8.32 -2.59
C SER A 25 7.48 7.54 -1.54
N ARG A 26 8.58 8.11 -1.03
CA ARG A 26 9.38 7.49 0.04
C ARG A 26 8.61 7.34 1.35
N TRP A 27 7.79 8.33 1.71
CA TRP A 27 6.91 8.23 2.87
C TRP A 27 5.83 7.16 2.68
N ALA A 28 5.20 7.08 1.52
CA ALA A 28 4.19 6.06 1.23
C ALA A 28 4.79 4.64 1.32
N GLU A 29 6.00 4.44 0.80
CA GLU A 29 6.72 3.17 0.90
C GLU A 29 7.08 2.82 2.35
N GLY A 30 7.62 3.78 3.11
CA GLY A 30 7.95 3.61 4.52
C GLY A 30 6.72 3.32 5.39
N ILE A 31 5.66 4.11 5.24
CA ILE A 31 4.38 3.92 5.94
C ILE A 31 3.78 2.56 5.58
N GLY A 32 3.86 2.13 4.32
CA GLY A 32 3.41 0.81 3.89
C GLY A 32 4.02 -0.30 4.74
N TRP A 33 5.35 -0.30 4.89
CA TRP A 33 6.05 -1.29 5.73
C TRP A 33 5.68 -1.20 7.21
N VAL A 34 5.51 0.02 7.75
CA VAL A 34 5.07 0.21 9.14
C VAL A 34 3.68 -0.37 9.35
N VAL A 35 2.72 -0.06 8.47
CA VAL A 35 1.36 -0.58 8.54
C VAL A 35 1.35 -2.10 8.44
N LEU A 36 2.07 -2.68 7.47
CA LEU A 36 2.18 -4.13 7.32
C LEU A 36 2.72 -4.78 8.60
N THR A 37 3.76 -4.20 9.19
CA THR A 37 4.38 -4.71 10.42
C THR A 37 3.40 -4.69 11.59
N ILE A 38 2.64 -3.61 11.76
CA ILE A 38 1.64 -3.50 12.83
C ILE A 38 0.56 -4.59 12.66
N TYR A 39 0.04 -4.76 11.44
CA TYR A 39 -0.96 -5.79 11.17
C TYR A 39 -0.41 -7.21 11.40
N LEU A 40 0.82 -7.49 10.97
CA LEU A 40 1.45 -8.80 11.18
C LEU A 40 1.71 -9.08 12.67
N LEU A 41 2.17 -8.09 13.43
CA LEU A 41 2.36 -8.23 14.87
C LEU A 41 1.03 -8.46 15.57
N SER A 42 0.00 -7.68 15.24
CA SER A 42 -1.36 -7.85 15.78
C SER A 42 -1.87 -9.26 15.50
N TRP A 43 -1.72 -9.74 14.25
CA TRP A 43 -2.14 -11.08 13.85
C TRP A 43 -1.38 -12.19 14.61
N LEU A 44 -0.07 -12.03 14.80
CA LEU A 44 0.72 -12.96 15.61
C LEU A 44 0.23 -13.01 17.06
N PHE A 45 -0.06 -11.85 17.67
CA PHE A 45 -0.65 -11.78 19.00
C PHE A 45 -2.02 -12.47 19.07
N SER A 46 -2.88 -12.27 18.07
CA SER A 46 -4.19 -12.93 17.96
C SER A 46 -4.05 -14.46 17.90
N ILE A 47 -3.08 -14.98 17.15
CA ILE A 47 -2.79 -16.43 17.08
C ILE A 47 -2.29 -16.96 18.43
N ILE A 48 -1.35 -16.26 19.07
CA ILE A 48 -0.81 -16.67 20.38
C ILE A 48 -1.95 -16.73 21.40
N LEU A 49 -2.81 -15.70 21.42
CA LEU A 49 -3.96 -15.66 22.31
C LEU A 49 -4.93 -16.83 22.05
N PHE A 50 -5.21 -17.13 20.78
CA PHE A 50 -6.05 -18.26 20.41
C PHE A 50 -5.46 -19.60 20.89
N ILE A 51 -4.16 -19.81 20.72
CA ILE A 51 -3.47 -21.02 21.19
C ILE A 51 -3.55 -21.13 22.72
N SER A 52 -3.32 -20.03 23.44
CA SER A 52 -3.45 -20.01 24.91
C SER A 52 -4.87 -20.38 25.35
N GLN A 53 -5.89 -19.77 24.74
CA GLN A 53 -7.29 -20.07 25.03
C GLN A 53 -7.68 -21.51 24.68
N LEU A 54 -7.10 -22.07 23.61
CA LEU A 54 -7.27 -23.47 23.25
C LEU A 54 -6.65 -24.40 24.30
N ALA A 55 -5.43 -24.09 24.76
CA ALA A 55 -4.74 -24.85 25.80
C ALA A 55 -5.46 -24.82 27.15
N ASP A 56 -6.06 -23.67 27.49
CA ASP A 56 -6.86 -23.48 28.71
C ASP A 56 -8.23 -24.18 28.66
N GLY A 57 -8.58 -24.81 27.54
CA GLY A 57 -9.83 -25.56 27.42
C GLY A 57 -11.04 -24.72 27.05
N LEU A 58 -10.88 -23.41 26.81
CA LEU A 58 -11.96 -22.43 26.68
C LEU A 58 -12.94 -22.75 25.54
N PHE A 59 -12.45 -23.41 24.48
CA PHE A 59 -13.23 -23.74 23.29
C PHE A 59 -13.78 -25.17 23.28
N PHE A 60 -13.39 -26.02 24.23
CA PHE A 60 -13.82 -27.42 24.24
C PHE A 60 -15.15 -27.59 24.97
N ASP A 61 -16.26 -27.31 24.27
CA ASP A 61 -17.60 -27.67 24.72
C ASP A 61 -17.96 -29.11 24.32
N LYS A 62 -18.81 -29.78 25.11
CA LYS A 62 -19.22 -31.17 24.87
C LYS A 62 -20.00 -31.27 23.56
N GLY A 63 -19.38 -31.88 22.54
CA GLY A 63 -19.97 -32.09 21.22
C GLY A 63 -19.35 -31.22 20.10
N MET A 64 -18.31 -30.44 20.40
CA MET A 64 -17.60 -29.69 19.36
C MET A 64 -16.91 -30.66 18.37
N THR A 65 -17.28 -30.55 17.10
CA THR A 65 -16.65 -31.29 16.00
C THR A 65 -15.39 -30.58 15.51
N PHE A 66 -14.50 -31.30 14.84
CA PHE A 66 -13.32 -30.72 14.18
C PHE A 66 -13.69 -29.54 13.25
N THR A 67 -14.80 -29.66 12.52
CA THR A 67 -15.31 -28.60 11.64
C THR A 67 -15.73 -27.35 12.42
N GLY A 68 -16.30 -27.51 13.61
CA GLY A 68 -16.61 -26.39 14.52
C GLY A 68 -15.34 -25.67 14.96
N MET A 69 -14.31 -26.42 15.35
CA MET A 69 -13.01 -25.86 15.73
C MET A 69 -12.31 -25.14 14.56
N PHE A 70 -12.37 -25.70 13.35
CA PHE A 70 -11.85 -25.04 12.15
C PHE A 70 -12.61 -23.74 11.83
N SER A 71 -13.93 -23.71 12.04
CA SER A 71 -14.73 -22.50 11.86
C SER A 71 -14.31 -21.38 12.81
N LEU A 72 -13.88 -21.71 14.03
CA LEU A 72 -13.33 -20.75 15.01
C LEU A 72 -11.96 -20.22 14.59
N PHE A 73 -11.13 -21.05 13.95
CA PHE A 73 -9.81 -20.65 13.49
C PHE A 73 -9.81 -19.86 12.17
N LYS A 74 -10.81 -20.08 11.30
CA LYS A 74 -10.91 -19.46 9.98
C LYS A 74 -10.72 -17.93 9.96
N PRO A 75 -11.30 -17.13 10.90
CA PRO A 75 -11.13 -15.68 10.90
C PRO A 75 -9.67 -15.24 10.99
N TYR A 76 -8.84 -15.95 11.76
CA TYR A 76 -7.42 -15.65 11.92
C TYR A 76 -6.64 -15.79 10.60
N LEU A 77 -7.09 -16.63 9.66
CA LEU A 77 -6.45 -16.72 8.34
C LEU A 77 -6.72 -15.48 7.47
N LEU A 78 -7.84 -14.80 7.70
CA LEU A 78 -8.26 -13.62 6.93
C LEU A 78 -7.85 -12.31 7.60
N GLU A 79 -7.55 -12.34 8.89
CA GLU A 79 -7.12 -11.19 9.70
C GLU A 79 -5.93 -10.39 9.12
N PRO A 80 -4.88 -10.98 8.51
CA PRO A 80 -3.78 -10.19 7.96
C PRO A 80 -4.12 -9.55 6.61
N MET A 81 -5.23 -9.94 5.96
CA MET A 81 -5.58 -9.47 4.60
C MET A 81 -5.69 -7.95 4.49
N PRO A 82 -6.35 -7.21 5.41
CA PRO A 82 -6.39 -5.76 5.36
C PRO A 82 -5.00 -5.12 5.39
N GLY A 83 -4.08 -5.64 6.21
CA GLY A 83 -2.70 -5.17 6.27
C GLY A 83 -1.96 -5.36 4.93
N VAL A 84 -2.16 -6.51 4.29
CA VAL A 84 -1.62 -6.79 2.95
C VAL A 84 -2.21 -5.84 1.91
N PHE A 85 -3.53 -5.60 1.93
CA PHE A 85 -4.17 -4.66 1.01
C PHE A 85 -3.67 -3.22 1.20
N TYR A 86 -3.53 -2.75 2.44
CA TYR A 86 -2.99 -1.41 2.69
C TYR A 86 -1.53 -1.28 2.26
N PHE A 87 -0.72 -2.32 2.49
CA PHE A 87 0.65 -2.35 2.02
C PHE A 87 0.71 -2.21 0.50
N PHE A 88 0.03 -3.09 -0.24
CA PHE A 88 0.04 -3.04 -1.70
C PHE A 88 -0.60 -1.76 -2.24
N GLY A 89 -1.63 -1.23 -1.59
CA GLY A 89 -2.23 0.06 -1.93
C GLY A 89 -1.23 1.21 -1.82
N LEU A 90 -0.50 1.30 -0.71
CA LEU A 90 0.53 2.33 -0.51
C LEU A 90 1.74 2.16 -1.44
N GLN A 91 2.14 0.92 -1.71
CA GLN A 91 3.17 0.63 -2.72
C GLN A 91 2.73 1.04 -4.12
N ALA A 92 1.49 0.73 -4.50
CA ALA A 92 0.94 1.12 -5.79
C ALA A 92 0.89 2.65 -5.94
N VAL A 93 0.47 3.38 -4.90
CA VAL A 93 0.50 4.84 -4.88
C VAL A 93 1.94 5.35 -5.05
N SER A 94 2.90 4.80 -4.30
CA SER A 94 4.30 5.19 -4.41
C SER A 94 4.85 5.02 -5.84
N LYS A 95 4.63 3.85 -6.47
CA LYS A 95 5.11 3.59 -7.84
C LYS A 95 4.36 4.42 -8.88
N THR A 96 3.07 4.64 -8.71
CA THR A 96 2.26 5.49 -9.61
C THR A 96 2.78 6.93 -9.62
N LEU A 97 3.09 7.48 -8.44
CA LEU A 97 3.68 8.82 -8.33
C LEU A 97 5.01 8.94 -9.07
N LEU A 98 5.87 7.93 -8.97
CA LEU A 98 7.15 7.90 -9.69
C LEU A 98 6.95 7.80 -11.22
N ILE A 99 6.00 6.98 -11.68
CA ILE A 99 5.68 6.86 -13.11
C ILE A 99 5.19 8.20 -13.66
N LEU A 100 4.30 8.90 -12.95
CA LEU A 100 3.80 10.21 -13.36
C LEU A 100 4.93 11.24 -13.45
N LEU A 101 5.86 11.22 -12.49
CA LEU A 101 7.04 12.08 -12.50
C LEU A 101 7.95 11.79 -13.71
N ASP A 102 8.19 10.51 -14.03
CA ASP A 102 8.99 10.12 -15.18
C ASP A 102 8.34 10.52 -16.52
N MET A 103 7.01 10.40 -16.62
CA MET A 103 6.25 10.86 -17.78
C MET A 103 6.34 12.38 -17.98
N GLU A 104 6.26 13.15 -16.89
CA GLU A 104 6.43 14.61 -16.93
C GLU A 104 7.85 15.00 -17.35
N ASP A 105 8.87 14.37 -16.77
CA ASP A 105 10.26 14.67 -17.13
C ASP A 105 10.58 14.27 -18.58
N ASN A 106 9.90 13.26 -19.13
CA ASN A 106 10.04 12.88 -20.54
C ASN A 106 9.32 13.86 -21.47
N SER A 107 8.11 14.31 -21.11
CA SER A 107 7.37 15.30 -21.91
C SER A 107 8.11 16.64 -21.97
N ARG A 108 8.67 17.11 -20.84
CA ARG A 108 9.52 18.30 -20.77
C ARG A 108 10.76 18.20 -21.65
N ARG A 109 11.38 17.03 -21.75
CA ARG A 109 12.54 16.80 -22.62
C ARG A 109 12.15 16.79 -24.10
N ALA A 110 11.02 16.16 -24.44
CA ALA A 110 10.52 16.13 -25.81
C ALA A 110 10.17 17.53 -26.33
N ALA A 111 9.65 18.42 -25.47
CA ALA A 111 9.29 19.79 -25.87
C ALA A 111 10.45 20.78 -25.95
N ARG A 112 11.65 20.40 -25.49
CA ARG A 112 12.87 21.19 -25.67
C ARG A 112 13.64 20.82 -26.95
N LYS A 113 13.21 19.78 -27.67
CA LYS A 113 13.73 19.38 -28.99
C LYS A 113 12.81 19.89 -30.08
#